data_AF-A0AAX3IEX8-F1
#
_entry.id   AF-A0AAX3IEX8-F1
#
_cell.length_a   1.000
_cell.length_b   1.000
_cell.length_c   1.000
_cell.angle_alpha   90.00
_cell.angle_beta   90.00
_cell.angle_gamma   90.00
#
_symmetry.space_group_name_H-M   'P 1'
#
loop_
_entity.id
_entity.type
_entity.pdbx_description
1 polymer ?
#
loop_
_entity_poly.entity_id
_entity_poly.type
_entity_poly.pdbx_seq_one_letter_code
_entity_poly.pdbx_strand_id
1 'polypeptide(L)'
;MTTRKEAIERLATLVQESRSEVRIGLESVEKDLREAVHGVRLYASGCRVGLGNIGLDDYEYGFLTFDGEQIRALSSSSLEDAYNYGNEEERYYTSKHLSELSEEDIVKYSSAESINSIWSAVESKLNDFLGEAKSAVRQLSEFTDVQAEAMQEDLTGLMKGQYFEKQWAQARLKVATDPSDSLNHSNRFLESICRHYLEQRDLPLPGTKTAPELVAAVVKDFPFPSTVEGKEAKGDIEKLFGGIKSIGVGTGSFRTHFSTAHGGDKKVSQNDARLVNNLVGAAAIYILERLKERMVADLNE
;
A
#
# COMPACT_ATOMS: atom_id res chain seq x y z
N MET A 1 -45.97 52.35 15.28
CA MET A 1 -45.88 52.06 13.84
C MET A 1 -44.44 52.29 13.44
N THR A 2 -43.68 51.22 13.17
CA THR A 2 -42.33 51.33 12.62
C THR A 2 -42.42 52.06 11.29
N THR A 3 -41.62 53.10 11.12
CA THR A 3 -41.59 53.83 9.84
C THR A 3 -40.98 52.95 8.76
N ARG A 4 -41.37 53.16 7.50
CA ARG A 4 -40.81 52.42 6.36
C ARG A 4 -39.28 52.51 6.29
N LYS A 5 -38.71 53.63 6.75
CA LYS A 5 -37.26 53.85 6.87
C LYS A 5 -36.62 52.90 7.89
N GLU A 6 -37.15 52.84 9.12
CA GLU A 6 -36.63 51.95 10.17
C GLU A 6 -36.70 50.47 9.78
N ALA A 7 -37.73 50.06 9.02
CA ALA A 7 -37.84 48.70 8.51
C ALA A 7 -36.73 48.36 7.50
N ILE A 8 -36.39 49.29 6.60
CA ILE A 8 -35.30 49.13 5.64
C ILE A 8 -33.94 49.11 6.34
N GLU A 9 -33.73 49.99 7.32
CA GLU A 9 -32.48 50.03 8.09
C GLU A 9 -32.23 48.70 8.82
N ARG A 10 -33.26 48.12 9.45
CA ARG A 10 -33.16 46.79 10.07
C ARG A 10 -32.82 45.69 9.07
N LEU A 11 -33.45 45.69 7.89
CA LEU A 11 -33.15 44.71 6.84
C LEU A 11 -31.70 44.86 6.35
N ALA A 12 -31.20 46.09 6.20
CA ALA A 12 -29.82 46.33 5.81
C ALA A 12 -28.83 45.79 6.84
N THR A 13 -29.08 46.00 8.14
CA THR A 13 -28.26 45.43 9.22
C THR A 13 -28.25 43.90 9.17
N LEU A 14 -29.42 43.27 9.06
CA LEU A 14 -29.53 41.81 8.97
C LEU A 14 -28.74 41.24 7.78
N VAL A 15 -28.78 41.91 6.62
CA VAL A 15 -28.00 41.49 5.45
C VAL A 15 -26.49 41.55 5.72
N GLN A 16 -26.00 42.59 6.42
CA GLN A 16 -24.58 42.70 6.76
C GLN A 16 -24.14 41.65 7.78
N GLU A 17 -24.97 41.38 8.79
CA GLU A 17 -24.73 40.32 9.78
C GLU A 17 -24.65 38.95 9.11
N SER A 18 -25.63 38.61 8.26
CA SER A 18 -25.61 37.33 7.52
C SER A 18 -24.40 37.19 6.60
N ARG A 19 -23.92 38.27 5.96
CA ARG A 19 -22.70 38.23 5.13
C ARG A 19 -21.45 37.96 5.96
N SER A 20 -21.36 38.56 7.15
CA SER A 20 -20.28 38.30 8.10
C SER A 20 -20.29 36.85 8.59
N GLU A 21 -21.46 36.27 8.83
CA GLU A 21 -21.61 34.84 9.19
C GLU A 21 -21.15 33.92 8.05
N VAL A 22 -21.47 34.25 6.79
CA VAL A 22 -21.00 33.50 5.62
C VAL A 22 -19.48 33.50 5.53
N ARG A 23 -18.83 34.64 5.79
CA ARG A 23 -17.36 34.74 5.83
C ARG A 23 -16.76 33.78 6.86
N ILE A 24 -17.25 33.84 8.09
CA ILE A 24 -16.80 32.97 9.19
C ILE A 24 -17.02 31.50 8.82
N GLY A 25 -18.15 31.18 8.20
CA GLY A 25 -18.44 29.83 7.72
C GLY A 25 -17.42 29.34 6.70
N LEU A 26 -17.07 30.18 5.71
CA LEU A 26 -16.09 29.82 4.69
C LEU A 26 -14.66 29.70 5.24
N GLU A 27 -14.28 30.55 6.20
CA GLU A 27 -13.02 30.44 6.93
C GLU A 27 -12.95 29.13 7.76
N SER A 28 -14.08 28.70 8.34
CA SER A 28 -14.18 27.38 9.00
C SER A 28 -13.97 26.24 8.01
N VAL A 29 -14.55 26.32 6.81
CA VAL A 29 -14.33 25.30 5.75
C VAL A 29 -12.85 25.21 5.35
N GLU A 30 -12.17 26.35 5.18
CA GLU A 30 -10.73 26.37 4.92
C GLU A 30 -9.94 25.65 6.01
N LYS A 31 -10.27 25.94 7.27
CA LYS A 31 -9.61 25.31 8.41
C LYS A 31 -9.85 23.80 8.42
N ASP A 32 -11.08 23.35 8.23
CA ASP A 32 -11.43 21.93 8.23
C ASP A 32 -10.72 21.19 7.08
N LEU A 33 -10.64 21.80 5.89
CA LEU A 33 -9.88 21.26 4.77
C LEU A 33 -8.39 21.15 5.10
N ARG A 34 -7.79 22.21 5.65
CA ARG A 34 -6.38 22.24 6.07
C ARG A 34 -6.06 21.15 7.09
N GLU A 35 -6.93 20.95 8.07
CA GLU A 35 -6.76 19.88 9.08
C GLU A 35 -6.91 18.49 8.44
N ALA A 36 -7.86 18.30 7.52
CA ALA A 36 -8.10 17.02 6.86
C ALA A 36 -6.94 16.55 5.96
N VAL A 37 -6.27 17.48 5.28
CA VAL A 37 -5.20 17.16 4.32
C VAL A 37 -3.79 17.24 4.92
N HIS A 38 -3.68 17.47 6.23
CA HIS A 38 -2.42 17.79 6.91
C HIS A 38 -1.22 16.93 6.45
N GLY A 39 -0.25 17.57 5.80
CA GLY A 39 0.97 16.92 5.30
C GLY A 39 0.92 16.46 3.83
N VAL A 40 -0.22 16.63 3.14
CA VAL A 40 -0.39 16.32 1.72
C VAL A 40 -0.42 17.61 0.91
N ARG A 41 0.57 17.83 0.04
CA ARG A 41 0.55 18.94 -0.92
C ARG A 41 -0.36 18.58 -2.08
N LEU A 42 -1.45 19.32 -2.24
CA LEU A 42 -2.40 19.13 -3.33
C LEU A 42 -2.91 20.47 -3.82
N TYR A 43 -3.39 20.49 -5.06
CA TYR A 43 -4.10 21.63 -5.60
C TYR A 43 -5.44 21.15 -6.16
N ALA A 44 -6.51 21.73 -5.66
CA ALA A 44 -7.87 21.40 -6.06
C ALA A 44 -8.63 22.68 -6.44
N SER A 45 -9.52 22.55 -7.42
CA SER A 45 -10.36 23.64 -7.92
C SER A 45 -11.81 23.19 -7.93
N GLY A 46 -12.68 24.00 -7.36
CA GLY A 46 -14.12 23.78 -7.36
C GLY A 46 -14.77 24.16 -8.69
N CYS A 47 -16.09 24.16 -8.70
CA CYS A 47 -16.88 24.52 -9.88
C CYS A 47 -16.96 26.04 -10.07
N ARG A 48 -17.22 26.43 -11.32
CA ARG A 48 -17.46 27.82 -11.69
C ARG A 48 -18.77 28.35 -11.10
N VAL A 49 -18.70 29.47 -10.40
CA VAL A 49 -19.82 30.29 -9.94
C VAL A 49 -19.89 31.60 -10.71
N GLY A 50 -21.10 32.13 -10.84
CA GLY A 50 -21.31 33.42 -11.46
C GLY A 50 -21.21 34.59 -10.48
N LEU A 51 -20.41 35.60 -10.82
CA LEU A 51 -20.18 36.76 -9.97
C LEU A 51 -21.05 37.96 -10.38
N GLY A 52 -21.37 38.12 -11.66
CA GLY A 52 -22.30 39.17 -12.07
C GLY A 52 -22.13 39.59 -13.52
N ASN A 53 -23.11 40.33 -14.03
CA ASN A 53 -23.03 40.94 -15.35
C ASN A 53 -22.26 42.27 -15.23
N ILE A 54 -21.22 42.44 -16.04
CA ILE A 54 -20.34 43.62 -16.06
C ILE A 54 -20.45 44.44 -17.35
N GLY A 55 -21.29 44.00 -18.29
CA GLY A 55 -21.54 44.68 -19.57
C GLY A 55 -22.65 44.02 -20.38
N LEU A 56 -23.03 44.65 -21.51
CA LEU A 56 -24.16 44.22 -22.35
C LEU A 56 -24.11 42.73 -22.73
N ASP A 57 -22.91 42.18 -22.93
CA ASP A 57 -22.67 40.76 -23.22
C ASP A 57 -21.46 40.20 -22.43
N ASP A 58 -21.10 40.79 -21.29
CA ASP A 58 -19.93 40.39 -20.50
C ASP A 58 -20.30 39.98 -19.07
N TYR A 59 -19.74 38.86 -18.62
CA TYR A 59 -20.07 38.23 -17.35
C TYR A 59 -18.81 37.85 -16.58
N GLU A 60 -18.76 38.26 -15.33
CA GLU A 60 -17.73 37.88 -14.37
C GLU A 60 -18.10 36.57 -13.68
N TYR A 61 -17.12 35.69 -13.54
CA TYR A 61 -17.27 34.40 -12.90
C TYR A 61 -16.03 34.06 -12.08
N GLY A 62 -16.15 33.06 -11.22
CA GLY A 62 -15.01 32.60 -10.46
C GLY A 62 -15.19 31.19 -9.93
N PHE A 63 -14.20 30.69 -9.21
CA PHE A 63 -14.27 29.43 -8.47
C PHE A 63 -13.31 29.46 -7.28
N LEU A 64 -13.59 28.62 -6.29
CA LEU A 64 -12.69 28.43 -5.16
C LEU A 64 -11.59 27.42 -5.53
N THR A 65 -10.40 27.67 -5.02
CA THR A 65 -9.24 26.78 -5.15
C THR A 65 -8.62 26.56 -3.79
N PHE A 66 -7.99 25.41 -3.58
CA PHE A 66 -7.34 25.05 -2.33
C PHE A 66 -5.98 24.42 -2.63
N ASP A 67 -4.92 24.98 -2.03
CA ASP A 67 -3.52 24.60 -2.27
C ASP A 67 -2.93 23.68 -1.18
N GLY A 68 -3.80 23.15 -0.31
CA GLY A 68 -3.40 22.36 0.86
C GLY A 68 -3.24 23.20 2.12
N GLU A 69 -3.13 24.52 2.00
CA GLU A 69 -3.06 25.44 3.13
C GLU A 69 -4.22 26.44 3.12
N GLN A 70 -4.52 27.08 2.01
CA GLN A 70 -5.46 28.20 1.95
C GLN A 70 -6.45 28.06 0.81
N ILE A 71 -7.66 28.58 1.02
CA ILE A 71 -8.64 28.79 -0.03
C ILE A 71 -8.35 30.12 -0.73
N ARG A 72 -8.33 30.10 -2.06
CA ARG A 72 -8.27 31.31 -2.89
C ARG A 72 -9.45 31.35 -3.83
N ALA A 73 -10.01 32.54 -3.98
CA ALA A 73 -11.03 32.82 -4.98
C ALA A 73 -10.36 33.31 -6.26
N LEU A 74 -10.54 32.56 -7.34
CA LEU A 74 -10.09 32.93 -8.67
C LEU A 74 -11.28 33.51 -9.43
N SER A 75 -11.08 34.66 -10.09
CA SER A 75 -12.10 35.33 -10.89
C SER A 75 -11.56 35.72 -12.26
N SER A 76 -12.44 35.71 -13.26
CA SER A 76 -12.20 36.28 -14.59
C SER A 76 -13.52 36.69 -15.25
N SER A 77 -13.45 37.34 -16.40
CA SER A 77 -14.60 37.72 -17.21
C SER A 77 -14.58 37.05 -18.59
N SER A 78 -15.74 36.96 -19.22
CA SER A 78 -15.83 36.49 -20.61
C SER A 78 -15.03 37.35 -21.58
N LEU A 79 -14.87 38.64 -21.30
CA LEU A 79 -14.01 39.52 -22.09
C LEU A 79 -12.53 39.20 -21.91
N GLU A 80 -12.06 39.02 -20.67
CA GLU A 80 -10.68 38.61 -20.38
C GLU A 80 -10.35 37.25 -21.00
N ASP A 81 -11.28 36.29 -20.91
CA ASP A 81 -11.16 35.00 -21.58
C ASP A 81 -11.01 35.15 -23.11
N ALA A 82 -11.78 36.05 -23.73
CA ALA A 82 -11.71 36.28 -25.18
C ALA A 82 -10.37 36.90 -25.63
N TYR A 83 -9.69 37.63 -24.75
CA TYR A 83 -8.35 38.18 -25.00
C TYR A 83 -7.22 37.19 -24.67
N ASN A 84 -7.49 36.16 -23.85
CA ASN A 84 -6.55 35.07 -23.58
C ASN A 84 -6.66 33.98 -24.65
N TYR A 85 -5.81 34.03 -25.68
CA TYR A 85 -5.68 32.99 -26.71
C TYR A 85 -5.01 31.68 -26.22
N GLY A 86 -4.88 31.48 -24.90
CA GLY A 86 -4.25 30.31 -24.28
C GLY A 86 -5.23 29.17 -23.96
N ASN A 87 -4.70 27.98 -23.66
CA ASN A 87 -5.52 26.87 -23.14
C ASN A 87 -6.02 27.18 -21.71
N GLU A 88 -6.92 26.35 -21.14
CA GLU A 88 -7.49 26.58 -19.80
C GLU A 88 -6.44 26.75 -18.68
N GLU A 89 -5.21 26.24 -18.88
CA GLU A 89 -4.09 26.32 -17.93
C GLU A 89 -3.27 27.62 -18.05
N GLU A 90 -3.37 28.33 -19.17
CA GLU A 90 -2.64 29.58 -19.47
C GLU A 90 -3.45 30.86 -19.16
N ARG A 91 -4.66 30.72 -18.59
CA ARG A 91 -5.52 31.85 -18.26
C ARG A 91 -5.02 32.59 -17.03
N TYR A 92 -4.86 33.91 -17.16
CA TYR A 92 -4.59 34.79 -16.03
C TYR A 92 -5.87 35.03 -15.22
N TYR A 93 -6.07 34.27 -14.15
CA TYR A 93 -7.12 34.55 -13.18
C TYR A 93 -6.67 35.60 -12.18
N THR A 94 -7.58 36.48 -11.79
CA THR A 94 -7.38 37.33 -10.61
C THR A 94 -7.57 36.47 -9.37
N SER A 95 -6.49 36.25 -8.63
CA SER A 95 -6.48 35.49 -7.37
C SER A 95 -6.62 36.42 -6.17
N LYS A 96 -7.59 36.12 -5.30
CA LYS A 96 -7.79 36.83 -4.02
C LYS A 96 -7.85 35.84 -2.86
N HIS A 97 -7.28 36.24 -1.72
CA HIS A 97 -7.52 35.56 -0.46
C HIS A 97 -8.95 35.81 0.02
N LEU A 98 -9.47 34.93 0.87
CA LEU A 98 -10.82 35.11 1.45
C LEU A 98 -10.97 36.47 2.14
N SER A 99 -9.92 36.94 2.84
CA SER A 99 -9.88 38.24 3.50
C SER A 99 -9.96 39.45 2.56
N GLU A 100 -9.67 39.27 1.28
CA GLU A 100 -9.67 40.32 0.25
C GLU A 100 -10.99 40.38 -0.53
N LEU A 101 -11.89 39.42 -0.32
CA LEU A 101 -13.20 39.38 -0.97
C LEU A 101 -14.15 40.41 -0.40
N SER A 102 -14.97 41.01 -1.28
CA SER A 102 -16.08 41.85 -0.85
C SER A 102 -17.17 41.03 -0.16
N GLU A 103 -17.96 41.68 0.70
CA GLU A 103 -19.12 41.06 1.37
C GLU A 103 -20.20 40.59 0.39
N GLU A 104 -20.19 41.08 -0.86
CA GLU A 104 -21.10 40.61 -1.90
C GLU A 104 -20.56 39.36 -2.60
N ASP A 105 -19.27 39.34 -2.95
CA ASP A 105 -18.67 38.23 -3.67
C ASP A 105 -18.54 36.99 -2.79
N ILE A 106 -18.27 37.18 -1.49
CA ILE A 106 -18.15 36.04 -0.57
C ILE A 106 -19.43 35.20 -0.49
N VAL A 107 -20.60 35.84 -0.63
CA VAL A 107 -21.89 35.13 -0.70
C VAL A 107 -22.00 34.29 -1.98
N LYS A 108 -21.51 34.81 -3.11
CA LYS A 108 -21.57 34.12 -4.41
C LYS A 108 -20.65 32.90 -4.43
N TYR A 109 -19.45 33.04 -3.85
CA TYR A 109 -18.50 31.94 -3.68
C TYR A 109 -18.94 30.90 -2.62
N SER A 110 -19.77 31.29 -1.66
CA SER A 110 -20.23 30.42 -0.57
C SER A 110 -21.55 29.71 -0.87
N SER A 111 -21.93 29.60 -2.15
CA SER A 111 -23.08 28.78 -2.52
C SER A 111 -22.84 27.32 -2.13
N ALA A 112 -23.92 26.58 -1.83
CA ALA A 112 -23.82 25.17 -1.46
C ALA A 112 -23.14 24.33 -2.55
N GLU A 113 -23.37 24.66 -3.82
CA GLU A 113 -22.72 24.02 -4.97
C GLU A 113 -21.21 24.25 -4.96
N SER A 114 -20.78 25.50 -4.78
CA SER A 114 -19.36 25.88 -4.71
C SER A 114 -18.63 25.19 -3.55
N ILE A 115 -19.21 25.23 -2.34
CA ILE A 115 -18.61 24.59 -1.15
C ILE A 115 -18.51 23.08 -1.36
N ASN A 116 -19.58 22.42 -1.81
CA ASN A 116 -19.52 20.97 -2.06
C ASN A 116 -18.51 20.63 -3.17
N SER A 117 -18.40 21.46 -4.21
CA SER A 117 -17.49 21.21 -5.31
C SER A 117 -16.02 21.23 -4.88
N ILE A 118 -15.61 22.12 -3.96
CA ILE A 118 -14.23 22.16 -3.49
C ILE A 118 -13.91 20.93 -2.62
N TRP A 119 -14.85 20.48 -1.78
CA TRP A 119 -14.71 19.22 -1.03
C TRP A 119 -14.56 18.03 -1.96
N SER A 120 -15.44 17.90 -2.95
CA SER A 120 -15.38 16.83 -3.94
C SER A 120 -14.10 16.88 -4.78
N ALA A 121 -13.61 18.07 -5.12
CA ALA A 121 -12.35 18.23 -5.84
C ALA A 121 -11.14 17.76 -5.01
N VAL A 122 -11.10 18.10 -3.71
CA VAL A 122 -10.05 17.64 -2.80
C VAL A 122 -10.12 16.12 -2.61
N GLU A 123 -11.32 15.56 -2.42
CA GLU A 123 -11.51 14.11 -2.31
C GLU A 123 -11.05 13.38 -3.58
N SER A 124 -11.40 13.90 -4.76
CA SER A 124 -10.95 13.34 -6.04
C SER A 124 -9.42 13.33 -6.12
N LYS A 125 -8.76 14.44 -5.79
CA LYS A 125 -7.29 14.52 -5.83
C LYS A 125 -6.61 13.58 -4.85
N LEU A 126 -7.16 13.41 -3.65
CA LEU A 126 -6.64 12.44 -2.68
C LEU A 126 -6.82 10.99 -3.17
N ASN A 127 -7.94 10.69 -3.81
CA ASN A 127 -8.17 9.37 -4.41
C ASN A 127 -7.21 9.08 -5.57
N ASP A 128 -6.92 10.07 -6.40
CA ASP A 128 -5.91 9.95 -7.48
C ASP A 128 -4.53 9.64 -6.89
N PHE A 129 -4.07 10.42 -5.90
CA PHE A 129 -2.79 10.18 -5.22
C PHE A 129 -2.74 8.80 -4.54
N LEU A 130 -3.83 8.38 -3.90
CA LEU A 130 -3.93 7.06 -3.30
C LEU A 130 -3.85 5.96 -4.38
N GLY A 131 -4.47 6.17 -5.53
CA GLY A 131 -4.42 5.27 -6.68
C GLY A 131 -3.00 5.12 -7.22
N GLU A 132 -2.32 6.24 -7.45
CA GLU A 132 -0.92 6.28 -7.88
C GLU A 132 0.01 5.58 -6.88
N ALA A 133 -0.11 5.90 -5.59
CA ALA A 133 0.69 5.30 -4.53
C ALA A 133 0.46 3.78 -4.44
N LYS A 134 -0.80 3.32 -4.51
CA LYS A 134 -1.14 1.88 -4.54
C LYS A 134 -0.58 1.19 -5.78
N SER A 135 -0.66 1.84 -6.95
CA SER A 135 -0.10 1.32 -8.19
C SER A 135 1.41 1.17 -8.11
N ALA A 136 2.12 2.18 -7.58
CA ALA A 136 3.56 2.13 -7.38
C ALA A 136 3.95 1.00 -6.39
N VAL A 137 3.24 0.88 -5.26
CA VAL A 137 3.45 -0.22 -4.31
C VAL A 137 3.20 -1.58 -4.97
N ARG A 138 2.17 -1.70 -5.81
CA ARG A 138 1.88 -2.93 -6.56
C ARG A 138 2.99 -3.25 -7.55
N GLN A 139 3.45 -2.30 -8.35
CA GLN A 139 4.55 -2.50 -9.30
C GLN A 139 5.85 -2.89 -8.60
N LEU A 140 6.15 -2.27 -7.46
CA LEU A 140 7.29 -2.64 -6.64
C LEU A 140 7.11 -4.06 -6.04
N SER A 141 5.89 -4.45 -5.68
CA SER A 141 5.57 -5.82 -5.28
C SER A 141 5.73 -6.81 -6.44
N GLU A 142 5.26 -6.48 -7.63
CA GLU A 142 5.39 -7.31 -8.84
C GLU A 142 6.88 -7.51 -9.20
N PHE A 143 7.72 -6.48 -9.04
CA PHE A 143 9.16 -6.62 -9.20
C PHE A 143 9.79 -7.57 -8.16
N THR A 144 9.25 -7.62 -6.94
CA THR A 144 9.66 -8.61 -5.93
C THR A 144 9.09 -10.01 -6.19
N ASP A 145 7.96 -10.12 -6.90
CA ASP A 145 7.28 -11.39 -7.19
C ASP A 145 7.91 -12.18 -8.36
N VAL A 146 8.70 -11.56 -9.25
CA VAL A 146 9.43 -12.27 -10.32
C VAL A 146 10.35 -13.37 -9.77
N GLN A 147 10.94 -13.16 -8.59
CA GLN A 147 11.75 -14.19 -7.90
C GLN A 147 10.88 -15.25 -7.20
N ALA A 148 9.66 -14.88 -6.79
CA ALA A 148 8.70 -15.78 -6.14
C ALA A 148 7.96 -16.68 -7.14
N GLU A 149 7.74 -16.22 -8.38
CA GLU A 149 7.17 -17.01 -9.48
C GLU A 149 8.16 -18.05 -10.00
N ALA A 150 9.45 -17.72 -10.12
CA ALA A 150 10.48 -18.70 -10.46
C ALA A 150 10.58 -19.81 -9.38
N MET A 151 10.62 -19.43 -8.10
CA MET A 151 10.54 -20.40 -7.00
C MET A 151 9.24 -21.22 -7.05
N GLN A 152 8.12 -20.62 -7.49
CA GLN A 152 6.87 -21.35 -7.62
C GLN A 152 6.92 -22.39 -8.73
N GLU A 153 7.48 -22.05 -9.88
CA GLU A 153 7.62 -22.94 -11.02
C GLU A 153 8.53 -24.13 -10.67
N ASP A 154 9.72 -23.84 -10.12
CA ASP A 154 10.68 -24.86 -9.68
C ASP A 154 10.06 -25.83 -8.69
N LEU A 155 9.39 -25.27 -7.67
CA LEU A 155 8.74 -26.09 -6.65
C LEU A 155 7.59 -26.88 -7.27
N THR A 156 6.71 -26.29 -8.08
CA THR A 156 5.63 -27.04 -8.74
C THR A 156 6.17 -28.19 -9.61
N GLY A 157 7.30 -27.99 -10.29
CA GLY A 157 7.99 -29.03 -11.04
C GLY A 157 8.51 -30.17 -10.15
N LEU A 158 9.17 -29.84 -9.04
CA LEU A 158 9.73 -30.81 -8.09
C LEU A 158 8.66 -31.56 -7.27
N MET A 159 7.50 -30.92 -7.05
CA MET A 159 6.42 -31.44 -6.22
C MET A 159 5.33 -32.19 -7.00
N LYS A 160 5.44 -32.27 -8.33
CA LYS A 160 4.39 -32.84 -9.19
C LYS A 160 3.98 -34.25 -8.74
N GLY A 161 2.74 -34.39 -8.27
CA GLY A 161 2.19 -35.67 -7.77
C GLY A 161 2.41 -35.91 -6.27
N GLN A 162 2.95 -34.93 -5.54
CA GLN A 162 3.19 -34.98 -4.10
C GLN A 162 2.14 -34.20 -3.32
N TYR A 163 1.81 -34.65 -2.10
CA TYR A 163 0.65 -34.14 -1.35
C TYR A 163 0.83 -32.73 -0.75
N PHE A 164 2.04 -32.18 -0.77
CA PHE A 164 2.37 -30.91 -0.09
C PHE A 164 2.25 -29.66 -0.98
N GLU A 165 1.88 -29.80 -2.25
CA GLU A 165 1.49 -28.67 -3.15
C GLU A 165 0.43 -27.76 -2.52
N LYS A 166 -0.61 -28.36 -1.93
CA LYS A 166 -1.68 -27.61 -1.27
C LYS A 166 -1.19 -26.86 -0.04
N GLN A 167 -0.23 -27.42 0.71
CA GLN A 167 0.32 -26.79 1.89
C GLN A 167 1.12 -25.53 1.54
N TRP A 168 1.90 -25.61 0.47
CA TRP A 168 2.66 -24.49 -0.05
C TRP A 168 1.77 -23.37 -0.60
N ALA A 169 0.75 -23.72 -1.39
CA ALA A 169 -0.23 -22.76 -1.88
C ALA A 169 -0.93 -22.01 -0.73
N GLN A 170 -1.31 -22.73 0.32
CA GLN A 170 -1.90 -22.13 1.53
C GLN A 170 -0.93 -21.21 2.27
N ALA A 171 0.34 -21.61 2.40
CA ALA A 171 1.37 -20.79 3.05
C ALA A 171 1.53 -19.43 2.37
N ARG A 172 1.54 -19.42 1.02
CA ARG A 172 1.69 -18.20 0.23
C ARG A 172 0.47 -17.29 0.25
N LEU A 173 -0.72 -17.84 0.00
CA LEU A 173 -1.96 -17.04 -0.06
C LEU A 173 -2.21 -16.28 1.25
N LYS A 174 -1.79 -16.86 2.38
CA LYS A 174 -1.99 -16.26 3.69
C LYS A 174 -0.99 -15.17 4.04
N VAL A 175 0.11 -14.99 3.31
CA VAL A 175 1.14 -13.99 3.67
C VAL A 175 0.52 -12.59 3.81
N ALA A 176 -0.40 -12.23 2.90
CA ALA A 176 -1.05 -10.92 2.92
C ALA A 176 -2.28 -10.83 3.83
N THR A 177 -3.03 -11.93 3.98
CA THR A 177 -4.32 -11.92 4.69
C THR A 177 -4.20 -12.33 6.15
N ASP A 178 -3.27 -13.22 6.49
CA ASP A 178 -3.01 -13.73 7.82
C ASP A 178 -1.52 -14.14 7.98
N PRO A 179 -0.63 -13.16 8.25
CA PRO A 179 0.81 -13.39 8.34
C PRO A 179 1.20 -14.47 9.37
N SER A 180 0.50 -14.53 10.51
CA SER A 180 0.77 -15.55 11.54
C SER A 180 0.39 -16.95 11.05
N ASP A 181 -0.70 -17.09 10.33
CA ASP A 181 -1.08 -18.40 9.79
C ASP A 181 -0.25 -18.82 8.57
N SER A 182 0.24 -17.87 7.78
CA SER A 182 1.26 -18.12 6.75
C SER A 182 2.52 -18.76 7.34
N LEU A 183 2.99 -18.32 8.51
CA LEU A 183 4.11 -18.96 9.21
C LEU A 183 3.81 -20.39 9.64
N ASN A 184 2.62 -20.65 10.16
CA ASN A 184 2.19 -22.01 10.53
C ASN A 184 2.23 -22.95 9.33
N HIS A 185 1.66 -22.52 8.21
CA HIS A 185 1.65 -23.28 6.98
C HIS A 185 3.06 -23.46 6.39
N SER A 186 3.91 -22.43 6.42
CA SER A 186 5.31 -22.50 5.96
C SER A 186 6.12 -23.50 6.79
N ASN A 187 5.98 -23.50 8.12
CA ASN A 187 6.63 -24.46 9.00
C ASN A 187 6.17 -25.90 8.72
N ARG A 188 4.85 -26.13 8.62
CA ARG A 188 4.28 -27.46 8.33
C ARG A 188 4.71 -27.99 6.97
N PHE A 189 4.82 -27.10 5.99
CA PHE A 189 5.31 -27.42 4.67
C PHE A 189 6.77 -27.90 4.74
N LEU A 190 7.67 -27.13 5.36
CA LEU A 190 9.07 -27.51 5.55
C LEU A 190 9.22 -28.85 6.28
N GLU A 191 8.47 -29.07 7.36
CA GLU A 191 8.45 -30.35 8.08
C GLU A 191 8.01 -31.51 7.19
N SER A 192 7.07 -31.28 6.26
CA SER A 192 6.57 -32.31 5.35
C SER A 192 7.59 -32.66 4.27
N ILE A 193 8.29 -31.67 3.72
CA ILE A 193 9.41 -31.88 2.79
C ILE A 193 10.52 -32.69 3.46
N CYS A 194 10.93 -32.30 4.67
CA CYS A 194 12.01 -33.02 5.36
C CYS A 194 11.61 -34.44 5.73
N ARG A 195 10.37 -34.69 6.17
CA ARG A 195 9.88 -36.05 6.41
C ARG A 195 9.89 -36.88 5.13
N HIS A 196 9.38 -36.32 4.03
CA HIS A 196 9.41 -36.99 2.73
C HIS A 196 10.84 -37.35 2.30
N TYR A 197 11.80 -36.43 2.45
CA TYR A 197 13.21 -36.69 2.18
C TYR A 197 13.72 -37.90 2.98
N LEU A 198 13.54 -37.88 4.31
CA LEU A 198 14.04 -38.94 5.19
C LEU A 198 13.37 -40.29 4.88
N GLU A 199 12.07 -40.30 4.58
CA GLU A 199 11.33 -41.50 4.18
C GLU A 199 11.84 -42.08 2.85
N GLN A 200 12.08 -41.24 1.82
CA GLN A 200 12.61 -41.71 0.53
C GLN A 200 14.05 -42.21 0.62
N ARG A 201 14.82 -41.72 1.59
CA ARG A 201 16.22 -42.14 1.84
C ARG A 201 16.35 -43.27 2.86
N ASP A 202 15.24 -43.79 3.38
CA ASP A 202 15.20 -44.78 4.47
C ASP A 202 16.05 -44.38 5.70
N LEU A 203 16.01 -43.08 6.05
CA LEU A 203 16.75 -42.52 7.18
C LEU A 203 15.85 -42.42 8.42
N PRO A 204 16.41 -42.64 9.63
CA PRO A 204 15.63 -42.56 10.86
C PRO A 204 15.14 -41.12 11.11
N LEU A 205 13.87 -41.01 11.52
CA LEU A 205 13.34 -39.74 11.99
C LEU A 205 14.00 -39.33 13.31
N PRO A 206 14.26 -38.03 13.54
CA PRO A 206 14.77 -37.53 14.81
C PRO A 206 13.76 -37.75 15.95
N GLY A 207 14.27 -37.72 17.18
CA GLY A 207 13.46 -37.92 18.39
C GLY A 207 12.33 -36.90 18.53
N THR A 208 12.57 -35.62 18.19
CA THR A 208 11.52 -34.61 18.07
C THR A 208 11.31 -34.26 16.60
N LYS A 209 10.06 -34.21 16.15
CA LYS A 209 9.70 -33.96 14.75
C LYS A 209 9.47 -32.47 14.47
N THR A 210 10.33 -31.61 15.01
CA THR A 210 10.27 -30.17 14.79
C THR A 210 11.05 -29.78 13.53
N ALA A 211 10.68 -28.67 12.88
CA ALA A 211 11.41 -28.17 11.72
C ALA A 211 12.95 -28.09 11.91
N PRO A 212 13.50 -27.58 13.04
CA PRO A 212 14.95 -27.54 13.25
C PRO A 212 15.60 -28.93 13.25
N GLU A 213 15.00 -29.91 13.93
CA GLU A 213 15.56 -31.25 14.03
C GLU A 213 15.46 -32.03 12.71
N LEU A 214 14.34 -31.88 12.01
CA LEU A 214 14.12 -32.49 10.70
C LEU A 214 15.09 -31.93 9.65
N VAL A 215 15.26 -30.61 9.59
CA VAL A 215 16.23 -29.98 8.67
C VAL A 215 17.65 -30.42 9.01
N ALA A 216 18.01 -30.46 10.29
CA ALA A 216 19.33 -30.92 10.71
C ALA A 216 19.63 -32.37 10.30
N ALA A 217 18.63 -33.26 10.36
CA ALA A 217 18.75 -34.65 9.91
C ALA A 217 18.93 -34.73 8.38
N VAL A 218 18.12 -34.00 7.61
CA VAL A 218 18.20 -33.97 6.14
C VAL A 218 19.56 -33.43 5.66
N VAL A 219 20.02 -32.30 6.22
CA VAL A 219 21.28 -31.67 5.80
C VAL A 219 22.50 -32.56 6.07
N LYS A 220 22.44 -33.49 7.04
CA LYS A 220 23.52 -34.46 7.26
C LYS A 220 23.69 -35.46 6.12
N ASP A 221 22.63 -35.73 5.36
CA ASP A 221 22.66 -36.64 4.21
C ASP A 221 22.96 -35.92 2.88
N PHE A 222 23.09 -34.59 2.89
CA PHE A 222 23.37 -33.85 1.65
C PHE A 222 24.65 -34.32 0.97
N PRO A 223 24.60 -34.62 -0.34
CA PRO A 223 25.80 -34.88 -1.10
C PRO A 223 26.64 -33.60 -1.19
N PHE A 224 27.97 -33.75 -1.15
CA PHE A 224 28.86 -32.67 -1.57
C PHE A 224 28.86 -32.63 -3.10
N PRO A 225 28.79 -31.44 -3.73
CA PRO A 225 28.88 -31.33 -5.18
C PRO A 225 30.20 -31.92 -5.67
N SER A 226 30.15 -32.73 -6.73
CA SER A 226 31.32 -33.37 -7.34
C SER A 226 32.32 -32.37 -7.92
N THR A 227 31.87 -31.15 -8.22
CA THR A 227 32.67 -30.05 -8.75
C THR A 227 33.52 -29.33 -7.70
N VAL A 228 33.36 -29.66 -6.41
CA VAL A 228 34.01 -28.95 -5.31
C VAL A 228 35.21 -29.74 -4.80
N GLU A 229 36.40 -29.28 -5.16
CA GLU A 229 37.68 -29.83 -4.76
C GLU A 229 38.39 -28.90 -3.76
N GLY A 230 39.16 -29.50 -2.83
CA GLY A 230 39.92 -28.74 -1.82
C GLY A 230 39.17 -28.50 -0.50
N LYS A 231 39.94 -28.33 0.59
CA LYS A 231 39.39 -28.21 1.96
C LYS A 231 38.63 -26.90 2.19
N GLU A 232 39.09 -25.80 1.61
CA GLU A 232 38.48 -24.47 1.78
C GLU A 232 37.09 -24.40 1.14
N ALA A 233 36.97 -24.83 -0.12
CA ALA A 233 35.70 -24.85 -0.83
C ALA A 233 34.67 -25.80 -0.19
N LYS A 234 35.11 -26.93 0.38
CA LYS A 234 34.24 -27.80 1.19
C LYS A 234 33.72 -27.09 2.45
N GLY A 235 34.59 -26.36 3.14
CA GLY A 235 34.21 -25.57 4.32
C GLY A 235 33.18 -24.47 4.00
N ASP A 236 33.26 -23.86 2.81
CA ASP A 236 32.28 -22.85 2.40
C ASP A 236 30.91 -23.47 2.07
N ILE A 237 30.87 -24.67 1.49
CA ILE A 237 29.62 -25.41 1.30
C ILE A 237 29.00 -25.83 2.63
N GLU A 238 29.81 -26.26 3.59
CA GLU A 238 29.32 -26.58 4.93
C GLU A 238 28.69 -25.36 5.62
N LYS A 239 29.19 -24.14 5.38
CA LYS A 239 28.56 -22.91 5.86
C LYS A 239 27.20 -22.68 5.20
N LEU A 240 27.06 -22.92 3.90
CA LEU A 240 25.77 -22.82 3.20
C LEU A 240 24.76 -23.84 3.74
N PHE A 241 25.21 -25.07 4.00
CA PHE A 241 24.41 -26.09 4.68
C PHE A 241 24.00 -25.65 6.09
N GLY A 242 24.89 -24.96 6.80
CA GLY A 242 24.59 -24.27 8.05
C GLY A 242 23.50 -23.20 7.89
N GLY A 243 23.50 -22.45 6.79
CA GLY A 243 22.45 -21.50 6.44
C GLY A 243 21.08 -22.14 6.35
N ILE A 244 20.96 -23.30 5.70
CA ILE A 244 19.70 -24.05 5.59
C ILE A 244 19.21 -24.51 6.98
N LYS A 245 20.12 -24.99 7.85
CA LYS A 245 19.79 -25.30 9.25
C LYS A 245 19.26 -24.08 10.01
N SER A 246 19.88 -22.92 9.82
CA SER A 246 19.44 -21.66 10.43
C SER A 246 18.04 -21.25 9.98
N ILE A 247 17.66 -21.50 8.71
CA ILE A 247 16.29 -21.28 8.23
C ILE A 247 15.30 -22.17 9.00
N GLY A 248 15.63 -23.45 9.21
CA GLY A 248 14.80 -24.37 10.01
C GLY A 248 14.61 -23.89 11.46
N VAL A 249 15.69 -23.44 12.11
CA VAL A 249 15.67 -22.84 13.45
C VAL A 249 14.81 -21.58 13.48
N GLY A 250 15.06 -20.63 12.57
CA GLY A 250 14.31 -19.38 12.48
C GLY A 250 12.82 -19.62 12.28
N THR A 251 12.45 -20.51 11.36
CA THR A 251 11.05 -20.86 11.07
C THR A 251 10.34 -21.45 12.29
N GLY A 252 10.98 -22.39 12.99
CA GLY A 252 10.42 -23.01 14.21
C GLY A 252 10.26 -22.01 15.37
N SER A 253 11.23 -21.10 15.55
CA SER A 253 11.15 -20.03 16.54
C SER A 253 10.05 -19.02 16.22
N PHE A 254 9.92 -18.62 14.95
CA PHE A 254 8.86 -17.70 14.52
C PHE A 254 7.46 -18.29 14.78
N ARG A 255 7.26 -19.58 14.49
CA ARG A 255 6.01 -20.27 14.83
C ARG A 255 5.74 -20.26 16.34
N THR A 256 6.75 -20.50 17.16
CA THR A 256 6.58 -20.61 18.62
C THR A 256 6.29 -19.26 19.27
N HIS A 257 6.91 -18.19 18.79
CA HIS A 257 6.79 -16.86 19.41
C HIS A 257 5.66 -16.00 18.85
N PHE A 258 5.18 -16.29 17.63
CA PHE A 258 4.25 -15.42 16.93
C PHE A 258 3.04 -16.12 16.27
N SER A 259 2.87 -17.43 16.52
CA SER A 259 1.63 -18.12 16.17
C SER A 259 0.57 -17.88 17.26
N THR A 260 -0.65 -17.61 16.81
CA THR A 260 -1.84 -17.40 17.66
C THR A 260 -2.19 -18.64 18.49
N ALA A 261 -1.69 -19.82 18.13
CA ALA A 261 -1.96 -21.09 18.81
C ALA A 261 -1.32 -21.23 20.21
N HIS A 262 -0.36 -20.37 20.57
CA HIS A 262 0.33 -20.42 21.87
C HIS A 262 0.23 -19.12 22.69
N GLY A 263 -0.75 -18.26 22.41
CA GLY A 263 -0.97 -17.06 23.23
C GLY A 263 0.11 -15.98 23.07
N GLY A 264 0.76 -15.90 21.91
CA GLY A 264 1.71 -14.83 21.61
C GLY A 264 0.99 -13.49 21.41
N ASP A 265 1.25 -12.52 22.29
CA ASP A 265 0.71 -11.15 22.20
C ASP A 265 1.28 -10.33 21.02
N LYS A 266 2.17 -10.90 20.19
CA LYS A 266 2.89 -10.20 19.13
C LYS A 266 2.42 -10.64 17.75
N LYS A 267 1.88 -9.69 16.98
CA LYS A 267 1.53 -9.88 15.56
C LYS A 267 2.80 -9.89 14.70
N VAL A 268 2.92 -10.86 13.80
CA VAL A 268 3.94 -10.87 12.75
C VAL A 268 3.60 -9.85 11.68
N SER A 269 4.59 -9.09 11.23
CA SER A 269 4.42 -8.19 10.10
C SER A 269 4.30 -8.98 8.80
N GLN A 270 3.55 -8.44 7.84
CA GLN A 270 3.45 -9.04 6.51
C GLN A 270 4.84 -9.26 5.88
N ASN A 271 5.76 -8.31 6.05
CA ASN A 271 7.12 -8.39 5.50
C ASN A 271 7.92 -9.56 6.11
N ASP A 272 7.82 -9.76 7.42
CA ASP A 272 8.52 -10.86 8.10
C ASP A 272 7.94 -12.22 7.70
N ALA A 273 6.61 -12.34 7.59
CA ALA A 273 5.98 -13.56 7.08
C ALA A 273 6.40 -13.86 5.64
N ARG A 274 6.48 -12.83 4.79
CA ARG A 274 6.94 -12.93 3.40
C ARG A 274 8.40 -13.39 3.33
N LEU A 275 9.27 -12.86 4.19
CA LEU A 275 10.67 -13.30 4.32
C LEU A 275 10.76 -14.79 4.69
N VAL A 276 10.06 -15.22 5.75
CA VAL A 276 10.08 -16.62 6.19
C VAL A 276 9.55 -17.54 5.10
N ASN A 277 8.44 -17.19 4.45
CA ASN A 277 7.84 -17.99 3.39
C ASN A 277 8.82 -18.18 2.22
N ASN A 278 9.50 -17.11 1.78
CA ASN A 278 10.49 -17.17 0.70
C ASN A 278 11.71 -18.02 1.09
N LEU A 279 12.25 -17.84 2.30
CA LEU A 279 13.37 -18.64 2.79
C LEU A 279 13.02 -20.13 2.89
N VAL A 280 11.82 -20.45 3.35
CA VAL A 280 11.30 -21.82 3.38
C VAL A 280 11.16 -22.39 1.97
N GLY A 281 10.65 -21.60 1.02
CA GLY A 281 10.55 -22.00 -0.39
C GLY A 281 11.91 -22.35 -0.98
N ALA A 282 12.90 -21.47 -0.84
CA ALA A 282 14.26 -21.69 -1.31
C ALA A 282 14.92 -22.93 -0.66
N ALA A 283 14.75 -23.11 0.65
CA ALA A 283 15.25 -24.28 1.36
C ALA A 283 14.58 -25.58 0.87
N ALA A 284 13.27 -25.55 0.63
CA ALA A 284 12.51 -26.70 0.16
C ALA A 284 12.92 -27.13 -1.26
N ILE A 285 13.10 -26.17 -2.19
CA ILE A 285 13.60 -26.44 -3.55
C ILE A 285 14.93 -27.18 -3.45
N TYR A 286 15.90 -26.60 -2.72
CA TYR A 286 17.22 -27.18 -2.60
C TYR A 286 17.20 -28.57 -1.94
N ILE A 287 16.39 -28.80 -0.91
CA ILE A 287 16.22 -30.11 -0.28
C ILE A 287 15.70 -31.14 -1.29
N LEU A 288 14.69 -30.79 -2.08
CA LEU A 288 14.09 -31.68 -3.09
C LEU A 288 15.05 -31.96 -4.25
N GLU A 289 15.83 -30.98 -4.68
CA GLU A 289 16.88 -31.18 -5.69
C GLU A 289 17.94 -32.17 -5.19
N ARG A 290 18.41 -32.02 -3.94
CA ARG A 290 19.37 -32.96 -3.33
C ARG A 290 18.79 -34.35 -3.17
N LEU A 291 17.50 -34.48 -2.87
CA LEU A 291 16.82 -35.77 -2.87
C LEU A 291 16.88 -36.42 -4.25
N LYS A 292 16.52 -35.67 -5.28
CA LYS A 292 16.54 -36.14 -6.67
C LYS A 292 17.94 -36.60 -7.09
N GLU A 293 18.97 -35.82 -6.78
CA GLU A 293 20.37 -36.19 -7.05
C GLU A 293 20.75 -37.51 -6.35
N ARG A 294 20.39 -37.67 -5.08
CA ARG A 294 20.62 -38.91 -4.31
C ARG A 294 19.91 -40.11 -4.94
N MET A 295 18.63 -39.96 -5.27
CA MET A 295 17.85 -41.04 -5.88
C MET A 295 18.39 -41.45 -7.26
N VAL A 296 18.91 -40.50 -8.04
CA VAL A 296 19.55 -40.80 -9.33
C VAL A 296 20.91 -41.50 -9.14
N ALA A 297 21.70 -41.12 -8.13
CA ALA A 297 22.97 -41.78 -7.84
C ALA A 297 22.75 -43.25 -7.45
N ASP A 298 21.79 -43.53 -6.57
CA ASP A 298 21.48 -44.89 -6.10
C ASP A 298 20.92 -45.81 -7.21
N LEU A 299 20.34 -45.25 -8.28
CA LEU A 299 19.86 -46.02 -9.44
C LEU A 299 20.99 -46.41 -10.43
N ASN A 300 22.14 -45.73 -10.34
CA ASN A 300 23.29 -45.95 -11.21
C ASN A 300 24.41 -46.76 -10.54
N GLU A 301 24.26 -47.14 -9.27
CA GLU A 301 25.11 -48.08 -8.52
C GLU A 301 24.53 -49.50 -8.53
#